data_AF-A0A7X3TKW4-F1
#
_entry.id   AF-A0A7X3TKW4-F1
#
_cell.length_a   1.000
_cell.length_b   1.000
_cell.length_c   1.000
_cell.angle_alpha   90.00
_cell.angle_beta   90.00
_cell.angle_gamma   90.00
#
_symmetry.space_group_name_H-M   'P 1'
#
loop_
_entity.id
_entity.type
_entity.pdbx_description
1 polymer ?
#
loop_
_entity_poly.entity_id
_entity_poly.type
_entity_poly.pdbx_seq_one_letter_code
_entity_poly.pdbx_strand_id
1 'polypeptide(L)'
;MDVSSVSNGPYSSAARTRCLMHERAPFHIKALHGFTGSVGNLVFVVFELFVLFFYQRVVGLDGRLVGLAIFISLVVDALTDPVIGDWSDRLRARFGRRHTMMFGSVLPMGLFFFLQFTPPAGLSQQGLFLW
;
A
#
# COMPACT_ATOMS: atom_id res chain seq x y z
N MET A 1 -2.78 12.44 -46.53
CA MET A 1 -3.30 13.58 -45.74
C MET A 1 -2.28 13.86 -44.66
N ASP A 2 -1.57 14.96 -44.85
CA ASP A 2 -0.27 15.27 -44.27
C ASP A 2 -0.45 16.03 -42.94
N VAL A 3 0.04 15.45 -41.83
CA VAL A 3 -0.14 16.00 -40.46
C VAL A 3 0.65 17.30 -40.26
N SER A 4 1.48 17.70 -41.22
CA SER A 4 2.26 18.94 -41.22
C SER A 4 1.43 20.22 -41.39
N SER A 5 0.15 20.13 -41.83
CA SER A 5 -0.66 21.34 -42.08
C SER A 5 -1.45 21.87 -40.87
N VAL A 6 -1.42 21.17 -39.72
CA VAL A 6 -2.22 21.53 -38.52
C VAL A 6 -1.38 22.24 -37.44
N SER A 7 -0.05 22.31 -37.57
CA SER A 7 0.83 22.77 -36.47
C SER A 7 1.02 24.29 -36.34
N ASN A 8 0.45 25.10 -37.23
CA ASN A 8 0.77 26.54 -37.35
C ASN A 8 -0.34 27.47 -36.85
N GLY A 9 -1.21 26.99 -35.96
CA GLY A 9 -2.15 27.84 -35.24
C GLY A 9 -1.45 28.62 -34.11
N PRO A 10 -1.90 29.85 -33.77
CA PRO A 10 -1.32 30.72 -32.73
C PRO A 10 -1.35 30.11 -31.30
N TYR A 11 -1.98 28.95 -31.13
CA TYR A 11 -2.04 28.19 -29.88
C TYR A 11 -0.96 27.08 -29.75
N SER A 12 -0.16 26.84 -30.80
CA SER A 12 0.83 25.74 -30.90
C SER A 12 2.09 25.93 -30.03
N SER A 13 2.42 27.18 -29.69
CA SER A 13 3.61 27.51 -28.89
C SER A 13 3.33 27.51 -27.37
N ALA A 14 2.22 28.12 -26.94
CA ALA A 14 1.87 28.24 -25.52
C ALA A 14 1.50 26.91 -24.85
N ALA A 15 0.93 25.96 -25.60
CA ALA A 15 0.64 24.62 -25.10
C ALA A 15 1.92 23.78 -24.92
N ARG A 16 2.92 24.00 -25.78
CA ARG A 16 4.20 23.27 -25.79
C ARG A 16 5.10 23.70 -24.64
N THR A 17 5.12 24.99 -24.31
CA THR A 17 5.89 25.53 -23.17
C THR A 17 5.36 25.03 -21.82
N ARG A 18 4.05 24.82 -21.69
CA ARG A 18 3.42 24.29 -20.48
C ARG A 18 3.84 22.85 -20.16
N CYS A 19 4.24 22.08 -21.18
CA CYS A 19 4.72 20.71 -21.03
C CYS A 19 6.19 20.64 -20.59
N LEU A 20 6.99 21.67 -20.88
CA LEU A 20 8.41 21.74 -20.52
C LEU A 20 8.66 22.41 -19.14
N MET A 21 7.65 23.09 -18.59
CA MET A 21 7.68 23.65 -17.23
C MET A 21 7.23 22.61 -16.19
N HIS A 22 7.67 21.36 -16.31
CA HIS A 22 7.75 20.47 -15.15
C HIS A 22 8.91 20.98 -14.28
N GLU A 23 8.68 22.13 -13.63
CA GLU A 23 9.59 22.72 -12.68
C GLU A 23 9.81 21.66 -11.60
N ARG A 24 11.02 21.06 -11.60
CA ARG A 24 11.33 20.00 -10.64
C ARG A 24 11.08 20.58 -9.27
N ALA A 25 10.12 19.99 -8.54
CA ALA A 25 9.79 20.47 -7.21
C ALA A 25 11.09 20.68 -6.40
N PRO A 26 11.24 21.84 -5.72
CA PRO A 26 12.45 22.16 -4.98
C PRO A 26 12.76 21.03 -3.99
N PHE A 27 14.04 20.79 -3.74
CA PHE A 27 14.51 19.66 -2.91
C PHE A 27 13.80 19.60 -1.56
N HIS A 28 13.49 20.76 -0.96
CA HIS A 28 12.76 20.83 0.32
C HIS A 28 11.34 20.24 0.25
N ILE A 29 10.60 20.43 -0.87
CA ILE A 29 9.26 19.85 -1.03
C ILE A 29 9.35 18.33 -1.22
N LYS A 30 10.37 17.85 -1.94
CA LYS A 30 10.63 16.42 -2.09
C LYS A 30 11.05 15.78 -0.78
N ALA A 31 11.90 16.45 0.00
CA ALA A 31 12.32 16.01 1.32
C ALA A 31 11.14 15.96 2.30
N LEU A 32 10.28 16.99 2.30
CA LEU A 32 9.09 17.04 3.15
C LEU A 32 8.09 15.94 2.79
N HIS A 33 7.84 15.71 1.50
CA HIS A 33 6.97 14.63 1.04
C HIS A 33 7.55 13.24 1.35
N GLY A 34 8.87 13.08 1.21
CA GLY A 34 9.57 11.85 1.61
C GLY A 34 9.47 11.61 3.12
N PHE A 35 9.62 12.65 3.93
CA PHE A 35 9.47 12.57 5.38
C PHE A 35 8.08 12.08 5.80
N THR A 36 7.01 12.61 5.21
CA THR A 36 5.65 12.12 5.46
C THR A 36 5.47 10.65 5.06
N GLY A 37 6.09 10.21 3.95
CA GLY A 37 6.07 8.80 3.55
C GLY A 37 6.76 7.89 4.57
N SER A 38 7.93 8.29 5.07
CA SER A 38 8.69 7.53 6.07
C SER A 38 7.96 7.42 7.41
N VAL A 39 7.25 8.47 7.83
CA VAL A 39 6.42 8.43 9.05
C VAL A 39 5.30 7.40 8.91
N GLY A 40 4.66 7.31 7.75
CA GLY A 40 3.68 6.26 7.47
C GLY A 40 4.27 4.87 7.65
N ASN A 41 5.43 4.60 7.03
CA ASN A 41 6.14 3.32 7.15
C ASN A 41 6.52 2.99 8.61
N LEU A 42 6.94 3.99 9.39
CA LEU A 42 7.26 3.79 10.80
C LEU A 42 6.06 3.31 11.61
N VAL A 43 4.88 3.89 11.37
CA VAL A 43 3.64 3.45 12.03
C VAL A 43 3.31 2.00 11.67
N PHE A 44 3.49 1.59 10.42
CA PHE A 44 3.30 0.20 10.00
C PHE A 44 4.24 -0.77 10.74
N VAL A 45 5.54 -0.45 10.80
CA VAL A 45 6.52 -1.30 11.52
C VAL A 45 6.20 -1.38 13.02
N VAL A 46 5.79 -0.27 13.65
CA VAL A 46 5.38 -0.26 15.06
C VAL A 46 4.15 -1.14 15.28
N PHE A 47 3.19 -1.11 14.34
CA PHE A 47 2.01 -1.99 14.39
C PHE A 47 2.38 -3.47 14.27
N GLU A 48 3.28 -3.84 13.36
CA GLU A 48 3.77 -5.22 13.22
C GLU A 48 4.44 -5.72 14.50
N LEU A 49 5.29 -4.90 15.11
CA LEU A 49 5.93 -5.21 16.40
C LEU A 49 4.89 -5.39 17.50
N PHE A 50 3.85 -4.54 17.53
CA PHE A 50 2.76 -4.68 18.49
C PHE A 50 2.02 -6.02 18.33
N VAL A 51 1.69 -6.43 17.11
CA VAL A 51 1.03 -7.73 16.85
C VAL A 51 1.93 -8.89 17.30
N LEU A 52 3.23 -8.84 17.00
CA LEU A 52 4.20 -9.83 17.47
C LEU A 52 4.15 -9.97 19.00
N PHE A 53 4.25 -8.85 19.73
CA PHE A 53 4.19 -8.86 21.19
C PHE A 53 2.83 -9.32 21.73
N PHE A 54 1.73 -8.95 21.09
CA PHE A 54 0.38 -9.39 21.47
C PHE A 54 0.24 -10.91 21.41
N TYR A 55 0.64 -11.53 20.29
CA TYR A 55 0.55 -12.99 20.14
C TYR A 55 1.49 -13.73 21.09
N GLN A 56 2.66 -13.18 21.38
CA GLN A 56 3.60 -13.83 22.30
C GLN A 56 3.21 -13.66 23.78
N ARG A 57 2.78 -12.47 24.19
CA ARG A 57 2.57 -12.14 25.61
C ARG A 57 1.14 -12.27 26.09
N VAL A 58 0.16 -11.99 25.23
CA VAL A 58 -1.27 -12.03 25.61
C VAL A 58 -1.86 -13.38 25.26
N VAL A 59 -1.62 -13.86 24.03
CA VAL A 59 -2.14 -15.15 23.56
C VAL A 59 -1.27 -16.33 24.04
N GLY A 60 0.02 -16.07 24.32
CA GLY A 60 0.94 -17.10 24.84
C GLY A 60 1.48 -18.03 23.76
N LEU A 61 1.53 -17.60 22.51
CA LEU A 61 2.06 -18.38 21.40
C LEU A 61 3.61 -18.44 21.48
N ASP A 62 4.19 -19.60 21.15
CA ASP A 62 5.65 -19.76 21.11
C ASP A 62 6.27 -18.80 20.09
N GLY A 63 7.34 -18.12 20.49
CA GLY A 63 8.04 -17.14 19.66
C GLY A 63 8.57 -17.72 18.35
N ARG A 64 8.87 -19.03 18.31
CA ARG A 64 9.28 -19.72 17.08
C ARG A 64 8.19 -19.71 16.01
N LEU A 65 6.94 -19.96 16.42
CA LEU A 65 5.79 -19.97 15.53
C LEU A 65 5.39 -18.55 15.11
N VAL A 66 5.43 -17.60 16.05
CA VAL A 66 5.16 -16.18 15.74
C VAL A 66 6.16 -15.64 14.70
N GLY A 67 7.46 -15.93 14.87
CA GLY A 67 8.47 -15.53 13.90
C GLY A 67 8.29 -16.16 12.53
N LEU A 68 7.89 -17.44 12.49
CA LEU A 68 7.55 -18.12 11.24
C LEU A 68 6.32 -17.48 10.55
N ALA A 69 5.29 -17.13 11.32
CA ALA A 69 4.09 -16.48 10.80
C ALA A 69 4.44 -15.13 10.14
N ILE A 70 5.22 -14.29 10.82
CA ILE A 70 5.67 -13.00 10.26
C ILE A 70 6.50 -13.21 9.00
N PHE A 71 7.40 -14.20 8.99
CA PHE A 71 8.17 -14.52 7.78
C PHE A 71 7.27 -14.92 6.61
N ILE A 72 6.25 -15.74 6.85
CA ILE A 72 5.27 -16.11 5.82
C ILE A 72 4.50 -14.88 5.34
N SER A 73 4.07 -13.99 6.25
CA SER A 73 3.40 -12.74 5.89
C SER A 73 4.28 -11.87 4.98
N LEU A 74 5.57 -11.72 5.27
CA LEU A 74 6.50 -10.98 4.43
C LEU A 74 6.67 -11.60 3.03
N VAL A 75 6.69 -12.92 2.93
CA VAL A 75 6.74 -13.62 1.64
C VAL A 75 5.46 -13.37 0.86
N VAL A 76 4.30 -13.41 1.52
CA VAL A 76 3.01 -13.13 0.89
C VAL A 76 2.95 -11.68 0.40
N ASP A 77 3.41 -10.71 1.20
CA ASP A 77 3.43 -9.29 0.82
C ASP A 77 4.37 -9.07 -0.38
N ALA A 78 5.57 -9.66 -0.37
CA ALA A 78 6.51 -9.57 -1.48
C ALA A 78 5.94 -10.09 -2.82
N LEU A 79 4.98 -11.03 -2.78
CA LEU A 79 4.27 -11.52 -3.95
C LEU A 79 3.02 -10.69 -4.28
N THR A 80 2.30 -10.24 -3.25
CA THR A 80 1.02 -9.56 -3.41
C THR A 80 1.22 -8.11 -3.87
N ASP A 81 2.28 -7.43 -3.41
CA ASP A 81 2.64 -6.07 -3.80
C ASP A 81 2.76 -5.87 -5.33
N PRO A 82 3.53 -6.68 -6.09
CA PRO A 82 3.60 -6.53 -7.54
C PRO A 82 2.29 -6.91 -8.24
N VAL A 83 1.55 -7.88 -7.72
CA VAL A 83 0.25 -8.30 -8.26
C VAL A 83 -0.77 -7.16 -8.13
N ILE A 84 -0.87 -6.57 -6.95
CA ILE A 84 -1.75 -5.41 -6.70
C ILE A 84 -1.28 -4.21 -7.52
N GLY A 85 0.03 -4.01 -7.70
CA GLY A 85 0.60 -2.97 -8.55
C GLY A 85 0.13 -3.06 -10.00
N ASP A 86 0.27 -4.24 -10.63
CA ASP A 86 -0.18 -4.47 -12.01
C ASP A 86 -1.71 -4.39 -12.13
N TRP A 87 -2.44 -4.93 -11.15
CA TRP A 87 -3.90 -4.84 -11.12
C TRP A 87 -4.39 -3.38 -10.99
N SER A 88 -3.73 -2.61 -10.13
CA SER A 88 -3.97 -1.18 -9.90
C SER A 88 -3.82 -0.36 -11.17
N ASP A 89 -2.79 -0.66 -11.96
CA ASP A 89 -2.55 0.02 -13.23
C ASP A 89 -3.60 -0.34 -14.30
N ARG A 90 -4.22 -1.52 -14.24
CA ARG A 90 -5.24 -1.93 -15.22
C ARG A 90 -6.65 -1.40 -14.89
N LEU A 91 -6.91 -0.98 -13.66
CA LEU A 91 -8.22 -0.51 -13.22
C LEU A 91 -8.59 0.83 -13.89
N ARG A 92 -9.51 0.78 -14.87
CA ARG A 92 -10.15 1.95 -15.50
C ARG A 92 -11.46 2.29 -14.80
N ALA A 93 -11.38 2.93 -13.63
CA ALA A 93 -12.57 3.30 -12.86
C ALA A 93 -13.08 4.73 -13.18
N ARG A 94 -14.41 4.88 -13.25
CA ARG A 94 -15.10 6.14 -13.58
C ARG A 94 -14.91 7.27 -12.55
N PHE A 95 -14.56 6.93 -11.31
CA PHE A 95 -14.39 7.86 -10.17
C PHE A 95 -12.92 8.21 -9.85
N GLY A 96 -11.99 7.86 -10.74
CA GLY A 96 -10.55 8.08 -10.56
C GLY A 96 -9.83 6.86 -9.96
N ARG A 97 -8.68 6.51 -10.54
CA ARG A 97 -7.95 5.25 -10.32
C ARG A 97 -7.60 4.97 -8.85
N ARG A 98 -7.35 6.00 -8.05
CA ARG A 98 -6.91 5.86 -6.64
C ARG A 98 -8.07 5.68 -5.65
N HIS A 99 -9.25 6.24 -5.92
CA HIS A 99 -10.36 6.20 -4.97
C HIS A 99 -11.06 4.84 -4.95
N THR A 100 -11.20 4.19 -6.10
CA THR A 100 -11.89 2.88 -6.17
C THR A 100 -11.15 1.79 -5.40
N MET A 101 -9.81 1.77 -5.44
CA MET A 101 -9.04 0.83 -4.62
C MET A 101 -9.10 1.16 -3.14
N MET A 102 -9.03 2.45 -2.76
CA MET A 102 -9.16 2.84 -1.36
C MET A 102 -10.50 2.41 -0.76
N PHE A 103 -11.63 2.61 -1.44
CA PHE A 103 -12.93 2.17 -0.94
C PHE A 103 -13.07 0.65 -0.96
N GLY A 104 -12.54 0.00 -1.99
CA GLY A 104 -12.56 -1.46 -2.11
C GLY A 104 -11.77 -2.14 -0.99
N SER A 105 -10.68 -1.53 -0.51
CA SER A 105 -9.84 -2.10 0.55
C SER A 105 -10.41 -1.91 1.95
N VAL A 106 -11.32 -0.96 2.20
CA VAL A 106 -11.89 -0.73 3.55
C VAL A 106 -12.61 -1.98 4.08
N LEU A 107 -13.38 -2.66 3.22
CA LEU A 107 -14.14 -3.85 3.62
C LEU A 107 -13.25 -5.03 4.05
N PRO A 108 -12.32 -5.52 3.20
CA PRO A 108 -11.43 -6.60 3.62
C PRO A 108 -10.55 -6.18 4.79
N MET A 109 -10.03 -4.94 4.81
CA MET A 109 -9.18 -4.46 5.89
C MET A 109 -9.90 -4.48 7.24
N GLY A 110 -11.14 -3.99 7.30
CA GLY A 110 -11.93 -4.02 8.53
C GLY A 110 -12.25 -5.43 9.01
N LEU A 111 -12.56 -6.35 8.08
CA LEU A 111 -12.83 -7.74 8.39
C LEU A 111 -11.59 -8.45 8.97
N PHE A 112 -10.44 -8.34 8.31
CA PHE A 112 -9.20 -8.96 8.77
C PHE A 112 -8.72 -8.36 10.09
N PHE A 113 -8.85 -7.05 10.28
CA PHE A 113 -8.53 -6.41 11.55
C PHE A 113 -9.38 -6.96 12.70
N PHE A 114 -10.68 -7.16 12.49
CA PHE A 114 -11.55 -7.76 13.49
C PHE A 114 -11.16 -9.21 13.81
N LEU A 115 -10.86 -10.02 12.79
CA LEU A 115 -10.43 -11.42 12.95
C LEU A 115 -9.08 -11.55 13.66
N GLN A 116 -8.13 -10.65 13.37
CA GLN A 116 -6.79 -10.63 13.96
C GLN A 116 -6.83 -10.50 15.49
N PHE A 117 -7.76 -9.70 16.02
CA PHE A 117 -7.89 -9.44 17.45
C PHE A 117 -8.96 -10.28 18.15
N THR A 118 -9.67 -11.13 17.42
CA THR A 118 -10.70 -12.02 17.97
C THR A 118 -10.36 -13.49 17.73
N PRO A 119 -9.22 -14.00 18.25
CA PRO A 119 -8.91 -15.41 18.14
C PRO A 119 -9.90 -16.25 18.96
N PRO A 120 -10.42 -17.37 18.43
CA PRO A 120 -11.28 -18.27 19.18
C PRO A 120 -10.58 -18.80 20.44
N ALA A 121 -11.23 -18.65 21.60
CA ALA A 121 -10.68 -19.13 22.85
C ALA A 121 -10.62 -20.67 22.87
N GLY A 122 -9.48 -21.23 23.29
CA GLY A 122 -9.30 -22.68 23.46
C GLY A 122 -8.66 -23.42 22.27
N LEU A 123 -8.12 -22.71 21.29
CA LEU A 123 -7.34 -23.33 20.19
C LEU A 123 -5.99 -23.87 20.69
N SER A 124 -5.55 -24.98 20.09
CA SER A 124 -4.21 -25.51 20.30
C SER A 124 -3.16 -24.55 19.72
N GLN A 125 -1.89 -24.73 20.12
CA GLN A 125 -0.78 -23.90 19.65
C GLN A 125 -0.67 -23.87 18.11
N GLN A 126 -1.04 -24.96 17.42
CA GLN A 126 -1.09 -25.00 15.96
C GLN A 126 -2.34 -24.32 15.40
N GLY A 127 -3.48 -24.44 16.08
CA GLY A 127 -4.72 -23.74 15.69
C GLY A 127 -4.58 -22.22 15.78
N LEU A 128 -3.87 -21.72 16.79
CA LEU A 128 -3.54 -20.29 16.94
C LEU A 128 -2.51 -19.80 15.93
N PHE A 129 -1.70 -20.69 15.36
CA PHE A 129 -0.72 -20.35 14.33
C PHE A 129 -1.34 -20.27 12.93
N LEU A 130 -2.37 -21.10 12.66
CA LEU A 130 -3.08 -21.10 11.38
C LEU A 130 -4.19 -20.03 11.29
N TRP A 131 -4.64 -19.54 12.44
CA TRP A 131 -5.61 -18.46 12.57
C TRP A 131 -4.96 -17.12 12.24
#